data_AF-A0A528MZV6-F1
#
_entry.id   AF-A0A528MZV6-F1
#
_cell.length_a   1.000
_cell.length_b   1.000
_cell.length_c   1.000
_cell.angle_alpha   90.00
_cell.angle_beta   90.00
_cell.angle_gamma   90.00
#
_symmetry.space_group_name_H-M   'P 1'
#
loop_
_entity.id
_entity.type
_entity.pdbx_description
1 polymer ?
#
loop_
_entity_poly.entity_id
_entity_poly.type
_entity_poly.pdbx_seq_one_letter_code
_entity_poly.pdbx_strand_id
1 'polypeptide(L)' 'ILEIKNRLIDLGIKIIEDGDALVHVSGHPRRSELRKMYEWVRPQIGVPVHGEAAHLVAQGSLMSVSGIGQVA' A
#
# COMPACT_ATOMS: atom_id res chain seq x y z
N ILE A 1 -12.59 -17.98 2.79
CA ILE A 1 -13.22 -16.89 1.99
C ILE A 1 -14.07 -17.48 0.86
N LEU A 2 -13.51 -18.29 -0.04
CA LEU A 2 -14.28 -18.89 -1.15
C LEU A 2 -15.51 -19.69 -0.69
N GLU A 3 -15.37 -20.47 0.38
CA GLU A 3 -16.50 -21.21 0.96
C GLU A 3 -17.66 -20.30 1.38
N ILE A 4 -17.37 -19.17 2.02
CA ILE A 4 -18.39 -18.18 2.45
C ILE A 4 -19.10 -17.61 1.23
N LYS A 5 -18.35 -17.26 0.17
CA LYS A 5 -18.92 -16.72 -1.07
C LYS A 5 -19.85 -17.74 -1.73
N ASN A 6 -19.41 -19.00 -1.87
CA ASN A 6 -20.23 -20.05 -2.46
C ASN A 6 -21.54 -20.25 -1.69
N ARG A 7 -21.48 -20.28 -0.36
CA ARG A 7 -22.70 -20.38 0.48
C ARG A 7 -23.67 -19.21 0.28
N LEU A 8 -23.17 -18.00 0.06
CA LEU A 8 -24.02 -16.84 -0.25
C LEU A 8 -24.63 -16.94 -1.65
N ILE A 9 -23.85 -17.41 -2.62
CA ILE A 9 -24.32 -17.65 -4.00
C ILE A 9 -25.40 -18.74 -4.03
N ASP A 10 -25.25 -19.82 -3.28
CA ASP A 10 -26.24 -20.91 -3.16
C ASP A 10 -27.59 -20.41 -2.60
N LEU A 11 -27.57 -19.33 -1.80
CA LEU A 11 -28.77 -18.64 -1.31
C LEU A 11 -29.36 -17.63 -2.33
N GLY A 12 -28.79 -17.52 -3.53
CA GLY A 12 -29.20 -16.59 -4.57
C GLY A 12 -28.72 -15.14 -4.35
N ILE A 13 -27.76 -14.92 -3.43
CA ILE A 13 -27.25 -13.58 -3.13
C ILE A 13 -26.23 -13.16 -4.19
N LYS A 14 -26.44 -11.98 -4.79
CA LYS A 14 -25.44 -11.35 -5.67
C LYS A 14 -24.29 -10.78 -4.84
N ILE A 15 -23.08 -11.24 -5.10
CA ILE A 15 -21.85 -10.72 -4.50
C ILE A 15 -21.29 -9.60 -5.39
N ILE A 16 -20.78 -8.54 -4.76
CA ILE A 16 -20.05 -7.45 -5.42
C ILE A 16 -18.68 -7.38 -4.75
N GLU A 17 -17.63 -7.49 -5.55
CA GLU A 17 -16.24 -7.47 -5.11
C GLU A 17 -15.49 -6.24 -5.61
N ASP A 18 -14.23 -6.11 -5.21
CA ASP A 18 -13.31 -5.06 -5.68
C ASP A 18 -13.03 -5.14 -7.19
N GLY A 19 -13.13 -6.32 -7.79
CA GLY A 19 -13.11 -6.52 -9.24
C GLY A 19 -14.39 -6.06 -9.96
N ASP A 20 -15.53 -5.99 -9.27
CA ASP A 20 -16.82 -5.62 -9.85
C ASP A 20 -17.11 -4.11 -9.71
N ALA A 21 -16.67 -3.51 -8.60
CA ALA A 21 -16.93 -2.12 -8.29
C ALA A 21 -15.85 -1.53 -7.36
N LEU A 22 -15.77 -0.20 -7.31
CA LEU A 22 -14.87 0.54 -6.42
C LEU A 22 -15.38 0.53 -4.97
N VAL A 23 -15.41 -0.65 -4.36
CA VAL A 23 -15.86 -0.86 -2.97
C VAL A 23 -14.72 -0.88 -1.96
N HIS A 24 -13.46 -0.92 -2.43
CA HIS A 24 -12.27 -0.95 -1.60
C HIS A 24 -11.19 0.02 -2.11
N VAL A 25 -10.45 0.60 -1.18
CA VAL A 25 -9.22 1.35 -1.42
C VAL A 25 -8.18 0.95 -0.40
N SER A 26 -6.90 1.09 -0.75
CA SER A 26 -5.83 0.91 0.23
C SER A 26 -5.89 2.00 1.29
N GLY A 27 -5.65 1.63 2.55
CA GLY A 27 -5.41 2.58 3.63
C GLY A 27 -3.96 3.09 3.70
N HIS A 28 -3.06 2.62 2.82
CA HIS A 28 -1.64 2.96 2.84
C HIS A 28 -1.25 3.87 1.68
N PRO A 29 -0.30 4.81 1.89
CA PRO A 29 0.12 5.75 0.86
C PRO A 29 0.87 5.03 -0.27
N ARG A 30 0.55 5.39 -1.51
CA ARG A 30 1.29 4.98 -2.71
C ARG A 30 2.54 5.84 -2.89
N ARG A 31 3.36 5.48 -3.88
CA ARG A 31 4.68 6.12 -4.13
C ARG A 31 4.60 7.64 -4.30
N SER A 32 3.58 8.18 -4.98
CA SER A 32 3.40 9.62 -5.15
C SER A 32 3.08 10.34 -3.84
N GLU A 33 2.23 9.74 -3.01
CA GLU A 33 1.86 10.26 -1.69
C GLU A 33 3.07 10.24 -0.74
N LEU A 34 3.86 9.16 -0.76
CA LEU A 34 5.12 9.07 -0.01
C LEU A 34 6.14 10.13 -0.46
N ARG A 35 6.30 10.38 -1.76
CA ARG A 35 7.18 11.45 -2.27
C ARG A 35 6.74 12.81 -1.76
N LYS A 36 5.44 13.10 -1.82
CA LYS A 36 4.88 14.35 -1.32
C LYS A 36 5.15 14.52 0.19
N MET A 37 5.03 13.44 0.95
CA MET A 37 5.41 13.44 2.37
C MET A 37 6.91 13.75 2.56
N TYR A 38 7.80 13.16 1.77
CA TYR A 38 9.24 13.44 1.84
C TYR A 38 9.57 14.90 1.48
N GLU A 39 8.90 15.47 0.48
CA GLU A 39 9.04 16.89 0.10
C GLU A 39 8.62 17.84 1.23
N TRP A 40 7.60 17.48 2.00
CA TRP A 40 7.16 18.28 3.15
C TRP A 40 8.13 18.18 4.33
N VAL A 41 8.52 16.95 4.69
CA VAL A 41 9.28 16.68 5.91
C VAL A 41 10.78 16.94 5.73
N ARG A 42 11.32 16.74 4.51
CA ARG A 42 12.75 16.91 4.17
C ARG A 42 13.69 16.23 5.18
N PRO A 43 13.53 14.92 5.43
CA PRO A 43 14.34 14.24 6.44
C PRO A 43 15.80 14.08 5.96
N GLN A 44 16.74 14.15 6.91
CA GLN A 44 18.15 13.84 6.65
C GLN A 44 18.40 12.32 6.59
N ILE A 45 17.69 11.56 7.42
CA ILE A 45 17.78 10.10 7.55
C ILE A 45 16.39 9.49 7.33
N GLY A 46 16.29 8.46 6.50
CA GLY A 46 15.10 7.67 6.27
C GLY A 46 15.29 6.23 6.76
N VAL A 47 14.29 5.71 7.49
CA VAL A 47 14.26 4.31 7.92
C VAL A 47 12.93 3.70 7.43
N PRO A 48 12.94 2.78 6.46
CA PRO A 48 11.72 2.13 6.00
C PRO A 48 11.17 1.20 7.09
N VAL A 49 9.85 1.20 7.29
CA VAL A 49 9.16 0.43 8.34
C VAL A 49 7.81 -0.09 7.84
N HIS A 50 7.19 -0.98 8.62
CA HIS A 50 5.83 -1.47 8.40
C HIS A 50 5.62 -2.10 7.01
N GLY A 51 6.42 -3.11 6.70
CA GLY A 51 6.24 -3.96 5.53
C GLY A 51 7.19 -5.14 5.55
N GLU A 52 6.88 -6.15 4.74
CA GLU A 52 7.82 -7.25 4.45
C GLU A 52 9.08 -6.73 3.73
N ALA A 53 10.13 -7.57 3.65
CA ALA A 53 11.43 -7.21 3.07
C ALA A 53 11.32 -6.51 1.70
N ALA A 54 10.45 -6.99 0.80
CA ALA A 54 10.24 -6.37 -0.51
C ALA A 54 9.70 -4.93 -0.40
N HIS A 55 8.78 -4.68 0.53
CA HIS A 55 8.23 -3.35 0.79
C HIS A 55 9.30 -2.42 1.36
N LEU A 56 10.08 -2.89 2.34
CA LEU A 56 11.14 -2.11 2.98
C LEU A 56 12.22 -1.71 1.97
N VAL A 57 12.67 -2.65 1.13
CA VAL A 57 13.63 -2.39 0.06
C VAL A 57 13.06 -1.38 -0.95
N ALA A 58 11.80 -1.54 -1.35
CA ALA A 58 11.15 -0.63 -2.31
C ALA A 58 10.95 0.79 -1.74
N GLN A 59 10.66 0.91 -0.45
CA GLN A 59 10.50 2.19 0.24
C GLN A 59 11.86 2.87 0.46
N GLY A 60 12.88 2.14 0.92
CA GLY A 60 14.24 2.66 1.03
C GLY A 60 14.78 3.16 -0.32
N SER A 61 14.58 2.39 -1.38
CA SER A 61 14.91 2.82 -2.75
C SER A 61 14.17 4.09 -3.16
N LEU A 62 12.88 4.21 -2.80
CA LEU A 62 12.10 5.42 -3.05
C LEU A 62 12.63 6.63 -2.27
N MET A 63 13.04 6.45 -1.00
CA MET A 63 13.64 7.50 -0.18
C MET A 63 14.94 8.03 -0.80
N SER A 64 15.84 7.13 -1.23
CA SER A 64 17.11 7.51 -1.87
C SER A 64 16.89 8.36 -3.14
N VAL A 65 16.00 7.93 -4.05
CA VAL A 65 15.72 8.70 -5.28
C VAL A 65 14.93 9.99 -5.01
N SER A 66 14.34 10.13 -3.82
CA SER A 66 13.64 11.35 -3.39
C SER A 66 14.56 12.34 -2.66
N GLY A 67 15.88 12.07 -2.61
CA GLY A 67 16.88 13.00 -2.10
C GLY A 67 17.15 12.91 -0.59
N ILE A 68 16.72 11.83 0.08
CA ILE A 68 17.03 11.61 1.49
C ILE A 68 18.48 11.13 1.60
N GLY A 69 19.31 11.86 2.35
CA GLY A 69 20.76 11.73 2.34
C GLY A 69 21.29 10.41 2.91
N GLN A 70 20.60 9.85 3.91
CA GLN A 70 20.95 8.56 4.49
C GLN A 70 19.71 7.68 4.56
N VAL A 71 19.80 6.44 4.08
CA VAL A 71 18.74 5.44 4.19
C VAL A 71 19.32 4.21 4.89
N ALA A 72 18.67 3.80 5.97
CA ALA A 72 19.05 2.61 6.76
C ALA A 72 18.55 1.31 6.12
#